data_AF-A0A369Q4C5-F1
#
_entry.id   AF-A0A369Q4C5-F1
#
_cell.length_a   1.000
_cell.length_b   1.000
_cell.length_c   1.000
_cell.angle_alpha   90.00
_cell.angle_beta   90.00
_cell.angle_gamma   90.00
#
_symmetry.space_group_name_H-M   'P 1'
#
loop_
_entity.id
_entity.type
_entity.pdbx_description
1 polymer ?
#
loop_
_entity_poly.entity_id
_entity_poly.type
_entity_poly.pdbx_seq_one_letter_code
_entity_poly.pdbx_strand_id
1 'polypeptide(L)'
;MTVTVLAILETDFKPDLSLGKIMNERLKVAAEDLRDIHLQGLESVGQRTDDVVVYISYNPKYKIRWRIVNDVAEEVEEFVARTCGDLGYIQWKTSVMNIFKGSEQ
;
A
#
# COMPACT_ATOMS: atom_id res chain seq x y z
N MET A 1 -13.10 7.77 8.74
CA MET A 1 -12.38 6.76 7.97
C MET A 1 -11.11 6.37 8.69
N THR A 2 -10.77 5.09 8.75
CA THR A 2 -9.45 4.64 9.23
C THR A 2 -8.53 4.36 8.05
N VAL A 3 -7.35 4.97 8.03
CA VAL A 3 -6.32 4.73 7.00
C VAL A 3 -5.21 3.86 7.58
N THR A 4 -5.01 2.68 6.99
CA THR A 4 -3.90 1.78 7.33
C THR A 4 -2.98 1.62 6.13
N VAL A 5 -1.68 1.83 6.33
CA VAL A 5 -0.66 1.57 5.30
C VAL A 5 0.35 0.56 5.84
N LEU A 6 0.50 -0.57 5.14
CA LEU A 6 1.44 -1.63 5.54
C LEU A 6 2.59 -1.75 4.54
N ALA A 7 3.82 -1.70 5.07
CA ALA A 7 5.03 -2.02 4.33
C ALA A 7 5.24 -3.54 4.27
N ILE A 8 5.08 -4.14 3.09
CA ILE A 8 5.36 -5.55 2.83
C ILE A 8 6.84 -5.71 2.47
N LEU A 9 7.60 -6.26 3.42
CA LEU A 9 9.06 -6.37 3.35
C LEU A 9 9.51 -7.64 2.62
N GLU A 10 8.64 -8.65 2.58
CA GLU A 10 8.82 -9.86 1.80
C GLU A 10 8.74 -9.54 0.31
N THR A 11 9.85 -9.71 -0.38
CA THR A 11 9.97 -9.45 -1.82
C THR A 11 10.32 -10.75 -2.55
N ASP A 12 9.94 -10.81 -3.82
CA ASP A 12 10.24 -11.93 -4.74
C ASP A 12 11.68 -11.90 -5.28
N PHE A 13 12.45 -10.89 -4.90
CA PHE A 13 13.86 -10.71 -5.20
C PHE A 13 14.67 -10.63 -3.90
N LYS A 14 15.97 -10.93 -3.97
CA LYS A 14 16.87 -10.83 -2.81
C LYS A 14 17.86 -9.70 -3.01
N PRO A 15 17.70 -8.55 -2.35
CA PRO A 15 18.76 -7.55 -2.29
C PRO A 15 19.92 -8.06 -1.43
N ASP A 16 21.11 -7.51 -1.63
CA ASP A 16 22.22 -7.71 -0.70
C ASP A 16 21.82 -7.29 0.72
N LEU A 17 22.36 -7.97 1.74
CA LEU A 17 21.88 -7.86 3.13
C LEU A 17 21.85 -6.41 3.66
N SER A 18 22.91 -5.64 3.39
CA SER A 18 23.02 -4.23 3.81
C SER A 18 22.02 -3.34 3.09
N LEU A 19 21.81 -3.57 1.79
CA LEU A 19 20.83 -2.84 0.99
C LEU A 19 19.40 -3.16 1.45
N GLY A 20 19.10 -4.44 1.71
CA GLY A 20 17.80 -4.90 2.17
C GLY A 20 17.37 -4.22 3.48
N LYS A 21 18.28 -4.06 4.43
CA LYS A 21 17.99 -3.36 5.69
C LYS A 21 17.60 -1.90 5.47
N ILE A 22 18.39 -1.16 4.68
CA ILE A 22 18.13 0.25 4.37
C ILE A 22 16.81 0.40 3.60
N MET A 23 16.57 -0.49 2.63
CA MET A 23 15.32 -0.50 1.88
C MET A 23 14.11 -0.70 2.80
N ASN A 24 14.17 -1.67 3.72
CA ASN A 24 13.08 -1.94 4.65
C ASN A 24 12.79 -0.76 5.58
N GLU A 25 13.83 -0.10 6.11
CA GLU A 25 13.69 1.11 6.92
C GLU A 25 13.02 2.23 6.12
N ARG A 26 13.47 2.48 4.88
CA ARG A 26 12.86 3.48 3.99
C ARG A 26 11.41 3.17 3.65
N LEU A 27 11.07 1.90 3.44
CA LEU A 27 9.70 1.51 3.10
C LEU A 27 8.75 1.69 4.29
N LYS A 28 9.22 1.45 5.52
CA LYS A 28 8.44 1.72 6.74
C LYS A 28 8.15 3.21 6.89
N VAL A 29 9.17 4.06 6.73
CA VAL A 29 8.98 5.53 6.75
C VAL A 29 8.02 5.96 5.65
N ALA A 30 8.18 5.44 4.43
CA ALA A 30 7.26 5.73 3.33
C ALA A 30 5.82 5.30 3.61
N ALA A 31 5.59 4.22 4.39
CA ALA A 31 4.26 3.81 4.80
C ALA A 31 3.65 4.77 5.83
N GLU A 32 4.46 5.21 6.81
CA GLU A 32 4.07 6.21 7.80
C GLU A 32 3.73 7.54 7.14
N ASP A 33 4.61 8.05 6.27
CA ASP A 33 4.39 9.30 5.53
C ASP A 33 3.16 9.21 4.62
N LEU A 34 2.97 8.07 3.92
CA LEU A 34 1.79 7.86 3.08
C LEU A 34 0.50 7.93 3.92
N ARG A 35 0.49 7.35 5.13
CA ARG A 35 -0.65 7.39 6.06
C ARG A 35 -0.87 8.80 6.62
N ASP A 36 0.16 9.40 7.22
CA ASP A 36 0.04 10.56 8.10
C ASP A 36 0.00 11.89 7.35
N ILE A 37 0.58 11.94 6.14
CA ILE A 37 0.72 13.17 5.37
C ILE A 37 -0.11 13.09 4.10
N HIS A 38 0.13 12.07 3.29
CA HIS A 38 -0.37 12.06 1.92
C HIS A 38 -1.84 11.60 1.83
N LEU A 39 -2.26 10.64 2.65
CA LEU A 39 -3.64 10.13 2.66
C LEU A 39 -4.55 10.79 3.71
N GLN A 40 -4.07 11.79 4.45
CA GLN A 40 -4.88 12.51 5.44
C GLN A 40 -6.15 13.12 4.82
N GLY A 41 -6.10 13.51 3.55
CA GLY A 41 -7.24 14.07 2.83
C GLY A 41 -8.44 13.11 2.71
N LEU A 42 -8.24 11.80 2.86
CA LEU A 42 -9.31 10.81 2.81
C LEU A 42 -10.35 10.96 3.93
N GLU A 43 -9.98 11.59 5.05
CA GLU A 43 -10.93 11.93 6.12
C GLU A 43 -12.06 12.86 5.63
N SER A 44 -11.82 13.61 4.56
CA SER A 44 -12.79 14.54 3.95
C SER A 44 -13.52 13.98 2.73
N VAL A 45 -13.08 12.83 2.20
CA VAL A 45 -13.61 12.23 0.96
C VAL A 45 -14.55 11.07 1.27
N GLY A 46 -14.18 10.18 2.20
CA GLY A 46 -15.02 9.00 2.48
C GLY A 46 -15.96 9.18 3.67
N GLN A 47 -16.80 8.16 3.87
CA GLN A 47 -17.71 8.13 5.00
C GLN A 47 -16.95 7.86 6.30
N ARG A 48 -17.51 8.30 7.42
CA ARG A 48 -16.87 8.17 8.74
C ARG A 48 -16.59 6.70 9.10
N THR A 49 -17.37 5.77 8.57
CA THR A 49 -17.31 4.31 8.75
C THR A 49 -16.39 3.57 7.79
N ASP A 50 -15.88 4.24 6.75
CA ASP A 50 -15.06 3.56 5.76
C ASP A 50 -13.67 3.26 6.33
N ASP A 51 -13.10 2.12 5.98
CA ASP A 51 -11.71 1.78 6.29
C ASP A 51 -10.98 1.54 4.98
N VAL A 52 -9.73 2.01 4.88
CA VAL A 52 -8.86 1.73 3.74
C VAL A 52 -7.55 1.14 4.20
N VAL A 53 -7.17 0.04 3.57
CA VAL A 53 -5.92 -0.66 3.83
C VAL A 53 -5.11 -0.67 2.55
N VAL A 54 -3.98 0.02 2.57
CA VAL A 54 -3.03 0.14 1.46
C VAL A 54 -1.77 -0.66 1.77
N TYR A 55 -1.39 -1.56 0.88
CA TYR A 55 -0.10 -2.24 0.94
C TYR A 55 0.89 -1.54 0.05
N ILE A 56 2.11 -1.32 0.54
CA ILE A 56 3.25 -0.88 -0.26
C ILE A 56 4.40 -1.89 -0.18
N SER A 57 5.12 -2.06 -1.27
CA SER A 57 6.28 -2.97 -1.35
C SER A 57 7.25 -2.49 -2.41
N TYR A 58 8.48 -3.01 -2.44
CA TYR A 58 9.35 -2.81 -3.59
C TYR A 58 9.07 -3.84 -4.68
N ASN A 59 9.27 -3.44 -5.93
CA ASN A 59 9.43 -4.35 -7.06
C ASN A 59 10.93 -4.64 -7.32
N PRO A 60 11.28 -5.57 -8.23
CA PRO A 60 12.68 -5.89 -8.54
C PRO A 60 13.51 -4.73 -9.10
N LYS A 61 12.88 -3.63 -9.52
CA LYS A 61 13.56 -2.39 -9.95
C LYS A 61 13.69 -1.37 -8.81
N TYR A 62 13.45 -1.80 -7.57
CA TYR A 62 13.47 -0.98 -6.35
C TYR A 62 12.52 0.23 -6.39
N LYS A 63 11.43 0.14 -7.17
CA LYS A 63 10.35 1.11 -7.15
C LYS A 63 9.28 0.65 -6.18
N ILE A 64 8.72 1.60 -5.42
CA ILE A 64 7.58 1.33 -4.55
C ILE A 64 6.36 1.05 -5.44
N ARG A 65 5.66 -0.03 -5.13
CA ARG A 65 4.36 -0.39 -5.70
C ARG A 65 3.31 -0.38 -4.61
N TRP A 66 2.07 -0.06 -4.95
CA TRP A 66 0.97 0.09 -3.99
C TRP A 66 -0.30 -0.63 -4.43
N ARG A 67 -1.16 -1.04 -3.49
CA ARG A 67 -2.53 -1.51 -3.78
C ARG A 67 -3.44 -1.30 -2.59
N ILE A 68 -4.71 -1.07 -2.83
CA ILE A 68 -5.75 -1.25 -1.82
C ILE A 68 -6.06 -2.76 -1.71
N VAL A 69 -6.32 -3.26 -0.50
CA VAL A 69 -6.54 -4.70 -0.24
C VAL A 69 -7.91 -5.03 0.35
N ASN A 70 -8.77 -4.04 0.50
CA ASN A 70 -10.16 -4.19 0.90
C ASN A 70 -11.08 -3.43 -0.06
N ASP A 71 -12.37 -3.75 -0.06
CA ASP A 71 -13.34 -3.02 -0.88
C ASP A 71 -13.52 -1.60 -0.33
N VAL A 72 -13.52 -0.61 -1.21
CA VAL A 72 -13.75 0.82 -0.90
C VAL A 72 -14.58 1.47 -2.01
N ALA A 73 -15.11 2.66 -1.77
CA ALA A 73 -15.78 3.44 -2.79
C ALA A 73 -14.80 3.88 -3.90
N GLU A 74 -15.31 4.04 -5.13
CA GLU A 74 -14.51 4.46 -6.31
C GLU A 74 -13.74 5.76 -6.06
N GLU A 75 -14.37 6.73 -5.39
CA GLU A 75 -13.77 8.02 -5.03
C GLU A 75 -12.50 7.85 -4.15
N VAL A 76 -12.49 6.84 -3.27
CA VAL A 76 -11.33 6.51 -2.43
C VAL A 76 -10.24 5.85 -3.29
N GLU A 77 -10.60 4.95 -4.21
CA GLU A 77 -9.64 4.35 -5.14
C GLU A 77 -8.95 5.42 -5.99
N GLU A 78 -9.72 6.35 -6.55
CA GLU A 78 -9.22 7.45 -7.38
C GLU A 78 -8.29 8.38 -6.58
N PHE A 79 -8.66 8.72 -5.35
CA PHE A 79 -7.84 9.56 -4.49
C PHE A 79 -6.49 8.90 -4.17
N VAL A 80 -6.50 7.63 -3.75
CA VAL A 80 -5.28 6.88 -3.46
C VAL A 80 -4.43 6.71 -4.73
N ALA A 81 -5.06 6.45 -5.88
CA ALA A 81 -4.36 6.28 -7.15
C ALA A 81 -3.64 7.56 -7.59
N ARG A 82 -4.32 8.70 -7.52
CA ARG A 82 -3.73 10.00 -7.83
C ARG A 82 -2.57 10.31 -6.87
N THR A 83 -2.80 10.17 -5.57
CA THR A 83 -1.81 10.47 -4.53
C THR A 83 -0.55 9.62 -4.68
N CYS A 84 -0.71 8.30 -4.85
CA CYS A 84 0.42 7.40 -5.08
C CYS A 84 1.12 7.68 -6.42
N GLY A 85 0.37 8.06 -7.46
CA GLY A 85 0.92 8.46 -8.76
C GLY A 85 1.82 9.70 -8.66
N ASP A 86 1.39 10.72 -7.92
CA ASP A 86 2.15 11.96 -7.69
C ASP A 86 3.47 11.70 -6.93
N LEU A 87 3.50 10.67 -6.07
CA LEU A 87 4.71 10.17 -5.38
C LEU A 87 5.61 9.29 -6.27
N GLY A 88 5.17 8.96 -7.50
CA GLY A 88 5.88 8.07 -8.41
C GLY A 88 5.77 6.59 -8.05
N TYR A 89 4.80 6.21 -7.21
CA TYR A 89 4.54 4.81 -6.85
C TYR A 89 3.75 4.13 -7.97
N ILE A 90 3.99 2.82 -8.14
CA ILE A 90 3.41 2.05 -9.24
C ILE A 90 2.22 1.24 -8.73
N GLN A 91 1.07 1.30 -9.41
CA GLN A 91 -0.06 0.45 -9.03
C GLN A 91 0.32 -1.03 -9.16
N TRP A 92 0.19 -1.77 -8.06
CA TRP A 92 0.44 -3.19 -7.96
C TRP A 92 -0.80 -3.96 -8.43
N LYS A 93 -0.89 -4.11 -9.75
CA LYS A 93 -1.89 -4.96 -10.39
C LYS A 93 -1.49 -6.42 -10.17
N THR A 94 -2.02 -7.09 -9.16
CA THR A 94 -2.00 -8.56 -9.15
C THR A 94 -3.08 -9.05 -10.10
N SER A 95 -2.69 -9.69 -11.19
CA SER A 95 -3.47 -10.82 -11.67
C SER A 95 -3.59 -11.81 -10.50
N VAL A 96 -4.78 -12.36 -10.30
CA VAL A 96 -5.18 -13.33 -9.24
C VAL A 96 -5.47 -12.75 -7.85
N MET A 97 -6.78 -12.64 -7.56
CA MET A 97 -7.36 -12.76 -6.22
C MET A 97 -6.89 -14.09 -5.60
N ASN A 98 -6.06 -14.05 -4.56
CA ASN A 98 -5.96 -15.20 -3.66
C ASN A 98 -7.16 -15.15 -2.73
N ILE A 99 -8.26 -15.78 -3.14
CA ILE A 99 -9.36 -16.13 -2.25
C ILE A 99 -8.81 -17.15 -1.26
N PHE A 100 -8.42 -16.71 -0.07
CA PHE A 100 -8.27 -17.61 1.07
C PHE A 100 -9.67 -18.13 1.42
N LYS A 101 -10.03 -19.32 0.93
CA LYS A 101 -11.08 -20.10 1.55
C LYS A 101 -10.51 -20.59 2.88
N GLY A 102 -10.90 -19.93 3.97
CA GLY A 102 -10.71 -20.48 5.31
C GLY A 102 -11.36 -21.86 5.33
N SER A 103 -10.56 -22.89 5.54
CA SER A 103 -11.06 -24.21 5.90
C SER A 103 -11.67 -24.09 7.29
N GLU A 104 -13.00 -24.18 7.38
CA GLU A 104 -13.69 -24.52 8.63
C GLU A 104 -13.09 -25.84 9.16
N GLN A 105 -12.62 -25.80 10.40
CA GLN A 105 -12.44 -26.99 11.24
C GLN A 105 -13.31 -26.81 12.48
#